data_AF-A0A929SP15-F1
#
_entry.id   AF-A0A929SP15-F1
#
_cell.length_a   1.000
_cell.length_b   1.000
_cell.length_c   1.000
_cell.angle_alpha   90.00
_cell.angle_beta   90.00
_cell.angle_gamma   90.00
#
_symmetry.space_group_name_H-M   'P 1'
#
loop_
_entity.id
_entity.type
_entity.pdbx_description
1 polymer ?
#
loop_
_entity_poly.entity_id
_entity_poly.type
_entity_poly.pdbx_seq_one_letter_code
_entity_poly.pdbx_strand_id
1 'polypeptide(L)' 'MEEKEENDIDFDFDEFEVIPPKVGDPKYDIRKILKYCEENNKSTEEITAEELEQFIIGYISEEDLKRG' A
#
# COMPACT_ATOMS: atom_id res chain seq x y z
N MET A 1 -18.90 -20.82 32.28
CA MET A 1 -18.78 -21.30 30.90
C MET A 1 -18.25 -20.11 30.13
N GLU A 2 -17.05 -20.26 29.60
CA GLU A 2 -16.26 -19.21 28.96
C GLU A 2 -16.90 -18.92 27.58
N GLU A 3 -17.46 -17.72 27.41
CA GLU A 3 -18.04 -17.28 26.15
C GLU A 3 -16.89 -16.95 25.19
N LYS A 4 -16.76 -17.76 24.12
CA LYS A 4 -15.87 -17.49 22.99
C LYS A 4 -16.34 -16.22 22.31
N GLU A 5 -15.54 -15.17 22.40
CA GLU A 5 -15.64 -14.00 21.54
C GLU A 5 -15.19 -14.42 20.13
N GLU A 6 -16.15 -14.90 19.33
CA GLU A 6 -16.00 -14.96 17.89
C GLU A 6 -15.96 -13.50 17.40
N ASN A 7 -14.76 -12.97 17.26
CA ASN A 7 -14.50 -11.75 16.50
C ASN A 7 -14.82 -12.08 15.02
N ASP A 8 -16.10 -12.02 14.68
CA ASP A 8 -16.59 -11.99 13.31
C ASP A 8 -16.19 -10.62 12.76
N ILE A 9 -14.94 -10.53 12.28
CA ILE A 9 -14.46 -9.36 11.57
C ILE A 9 -15.17 -9.39 10.23
N ASP A 10 -16.34 -8.76 10.17
CA ASP A 10 -17.04 -8.40 8.92
C ASP A 10 -16.08 -7.50 8.13
N PHE A 11 -15.19 -8.12 7.34
CA PHE A 11 -14.26 -7.43 6.48
C PHE A 11 -15.05 -6.93 5.26
N ASP A 12 -15.69 -5.78 5.43
CA ASP A 12 -16.47 -5.12 4.40
C ASP A 12 -15.51 -4.62 3.31
N PHE A 13 -15.33 -5.44 2.27
CA PHE A 13 -14.49 -5.14 1.11
C PHE A 13 -15.07 -3.98 0.27
N ASP A 14 -16.31 -3.55 0.54
CA ASP A 14 -17.00 -2.46 -0.14
C ASP A 14 -16.52 -1.08 0.34
N GLU A 15 -15.91 -1.01 1.54
CA GLU A 15 -15.32 0.23 2.11
C GLU A 15 -13.83 0.42 1.74
N PHE A 16 -13.29 -0.31 0.76
CA PHE A 16 -11.99 0.06 0.17
C PHE A 16 -12.21 1.01 -1.00
N GLU A 17 -12.17 2.32 -0.72
CA GLU A 17 -12.16 3.34 -1.77
C GLU A 17 -10.84 3.22 -2.56
N VAL A 18 -10.89 2.57 -3.73
CA VAL A 18 -9.75 2.50 -4.65
C VAL A 18 -9.57 3.90 -5.25
N ILE A 19 -8.78 4.74 -4.58
CA ILE A 19 -8.49 6.09 -5.05
C ILE A 19 -7.60 5.97 -6.29
N PRO A 20 -8.06 6.41 -7.47
CA PRO A 20 -7.23 6.39 -8.65
C PRO A 20 -6.04 7.34 -8.43
N PRO A 21 -4.82 6.93 -8.82
CA PRO A 21 -3.65 7.79 -8.71
C PRO A 21 -3.89 9.10 -9.45
N LYS A 22 -3.49 10.22 -8.86
CA LYS A 22 -3.56 11.55 -9.46
C LYS A 22 -2.20 11.95 -10.02
N VAL A 23 -2.21 12.95 -10.89
CA VAL A 23 -0.97 13.58 -11.35
C VAL A 23 -0.25 14.14 -10.13
N GLY A 24 1.02 13.80 -9.97
CA GLY A 24 1.81 14.19 -8.80
C GLY A 24 1.81 13.14 -7.68
N ASP A 25 1.08 12.04 -7.81
CA ASP A 25 1.24 10.92 -6.88
C ASP A 25 2.63 10.27 -7.03
N PRO A 26 3.28 9.90 -5.93
CA PRO A 26 4.58 9.25 -5.96
C PRO A 26 4.49 7.86 -6.61
N LYS A 27 5.41 7.59 -7.53
CA LYS A 27 5.66 6.26 -8.08
C LYS A 27 6.69 5.57 -7.22
N TYR A 28 6.32 4.41 -6.67
CA TYR A 28 7.20 3.62 -5.85
C TYR A 28 7.77 2.42 -6.61
N ASP A 29 9.02 2.06 -6.33
CA ASP A 29 9.61 0.80 -6.78
C ASP A 29 9.14 -0.35 -5.88
N ILE A 30 7.98 -0.91 -6.22
CA ILE A 30 7.35 -2.00 -5.45
C ILE A 30 8.31 -3.19 -5.27
N ARG A 31 9.20 -3.47 -6.24
CA ARG A 31 10.15 -4.58 -6.13
C ARG A 31 11.18 -4.33 -5.04
N LYS A 32 11.66 -3.09 -4.92
CA LYS A 32 12.58 -2.71 -3.83
C LYS A 32 11.88 -2.71 -2.48
N ILE A 33 10.64 -2.23 -2.42
CA ILE A 33 9.84 -2.24 -1.18
C ILE A 33 9.63 -3.67 -0.70
N LEU A 34 9.17 -4.56 -1.57
CA LEU A 34 8.95 -5.97 -1.22
C LEU A 34 10.25 -6.64 -0.73
N LYS A 35 11.36 -6.39 -1.42
CA LYS A 35 12.66 -6.91 -1.00
C LYS A 35 13.08 -6.36 0.36
N TYR A 36 12.90 -5.05 0.59
CA TYR A 36 13.18 -4.42 1.88
C TYR A 36 12.34 -5.03 3.01
N CYS A 37 11.04 -5.22 2.79
CA CYS A 37 10.14 -5.89 3.73
C CYS A 37 10.60 -7.32 4.04
N GLU A 38 10.99 -8.10 3.01
CA GLU A 38 11.51 -9.46 3.17
C GLU A 38 12.83 -9.50 3.97
N GLU A 39 13.79 -8.63 3.64
CA GLU A 39 15.09 -8.56 4.33
C GLU A 39 14.95 -8.11 5.80
N ASN A 40 13.94 -7.28 6.10
CA ASN A 40 13.69 -6.76 7.44
C ASN A 40 12.64 -7.55 8.24
N ASN A 41 12.07 -8.64 7.67
CA ASN A 41 10.96 -9.39 8.28
C ASN A 41 9.79 -8.47 8.69
N LYS A 42 9.46 -7.49 7.85
CA LYS A 42 8.34 -6.55 8.04
C LYS A 42 7.23 -6.86 7.05
N SER A 43 5.97 -6.70 7.46
CA SER A 43 4.85 -6.71 6.51
C SER A 43 4.79 -5.42 5.70
N THR A 44 4.25 -5.49 4.48
CA THR A 44 4.00 -4.31 3.64
C THR A 44 2.97 -3.34 4.24
N GLU A 45 2.21 -3.79 5.23
CA GLU A 45 1.26 -2.97 5.99
C GLU A 45 1.93 -2.21 7.14
N GLU A 46 3.10 -2.68 7.60
CA GLU A 46 3.87 -2.08 8.69
C GLU A 46 4.89 -1.04 8.21
N ILE A 47 5.07 -0.91 6.89
CA ILE A 47 5.96 0.09 6.32
C ILE A 47 5.36 1.48 6.49
N THR A 48 6.15 2.41 7.03
CA THR A 48 5.70 3.79 7.18
C THR A 48 5.84 4.56 5.86
N ALA A 49 5.08 5.64 5.72
CA ALA A 49 5.19 6.53 4.57
C ALA A 49 6.62 7.06 4.37
N GLU A 50 7.34 7.36 5.45
CA GLU A 50 8.75 7.84 5.42
C GLU A 50 9.71 6.79 4.85
N GLU A 51 9.48 5.50 5.13
CA GLU A 51 10.28 4.42 4.54
C GLU A 51 9.93 4.26 3.06
N LEU A 52 8.64 4.32 2.72
CA LEU A 52 8.16 4.28 1.34
C LEU A 52 8.74 5.43 0.48
N GLU A 53 8.88 6.62 1.05
CA GLU A 53 9.43 7.80 0.36
C GLU A 53 10.83 7.54 -0.21
N GLN A 54 11.65 6.72 0.43
CA GLN A 54 12.98 6.36 -0.04
C GLN A 54 12.97 5.50 -1.30
N PHE A 55 11.83 4.85 -1.58
CA PHE A 55 11.62 4.02 -2.76
C PHE A 55 10.88 4.74 -3.88
N ILE A 56 10.66 6.05 -3.75
CA ILE A 56 10.08 6.88 -4.81
C ILE A 56 11.05 6.92 -6.00
N ILE A 57 10.59 6.44 -7.15
CA ILE A 57 11.31 6.47 -8.43
C ILE A 57 10.88 7.62 -9.35
N GLY A 58 9.86 8.37 -8.95
CA GLY A 58 9.35 9.52 -9.67
C GLY A 58 7.93 9.84 -9.27
N TYR A 59 7.25 10.65 -10.07
CA TYR A 59 5.85 11.01 -9.86
C TYR A 59 5.03 10.68 -11.10
N ILE A 60 3.76 10.36 -10.88
CA ILE A 60 2.80 10.09 -11.94
C ILE A 60 2.59 11.38 -12.74
N SER A 61 2.91 11.32 -14.03
CA SER A 61 2.71 12.45 -14.94
C SER A 61 1.36 12.31 -15.68
N GLU A 62 0.87 13.40 -16.27
CA GLU A 62 -0.35 13.36 -17.09
C GLU A 62 -0.29 12.31 -18.22
N GLU A 63 0.90 12.07 -18.78
CA GLU A 63 1.12 11.06 -19.82
C GLU A 63 0.97 9.62 -19.30
N ASP A 64 1.30 9.37 -18.02
CA ASP A 64 1.12 8.06 -17.40
C ASP A 64 -0.35 7.75 -17.17
N LEU A 65 -1.13 8.76 -16.80
CA LEU A 65 -2.58 8.64 -16.58
C LEU A 65 -3.36 8.50 -17.88
N LYS A 66 -2.91 9.11 -18.98
CA LYS A 66 -3.55 9.00 -20.30
C LYS A 66 -3.30 7.68 -21.03
N ARG A 67 -2.31 6.89 -20.60
CA ARG A 67 -1.97 5.59 -21.23
C ARG A 67 -2.57 4.38 -20.51
N GLY A 68 -3.26 4.60 -19.39
CA GLY A 68 -3.98 3.58 -18.62
C GLY A 68 -5.35 3.25 -19.17
#